data_AF-A0A9D7XSJ5-F1
#
_entry.id   AF-A0A9D7XSJ5-F1
#
_cell.length_a   1.000
_cell.length_b   1.000
_cell.length_c   1.000
_cell.angle_alpha   90.00
_cell.angle_beta   90.00
_cell.angle_gamma   90.00
#
_symmetry.space_group_name_H-M   'P 1'
#
loop_
_entity.id
_entity.type
_entity.pdbx_description
1 polymer ?
#
loop_
_entity_poly.entity_id
_entity_poly.type
_entity_poly.pdbx_seq_one_letter_code
_entity_poly.pdbx_strand_id
1 'polypeptide(L)'
;MSIKEVIFYKYLIFNDLATVFLTFNLCKLVLMKLSIVIITLTLLSCGKDDPNPSGYEYPKGITVMDKTSINDCTLAECSEERIVRLIAKDVKGVIHLDTIQNKYGVGYLHSFDAYIDFYFCDIPSEFQVDGLDVKFDGKLLDACGYYQPVWPIEEIYILKIDKIQKL
;
A
#
# COMPACT_ATOMS: atom_id res chain seq x y z
N MET A 1 73.34 26.71 2.55
CA MET A 1 72.27 26.04 1.77
C MET A 1 72.22 26.68 0.40
N SER A 2 72.43 25.91 -0.66
CA SER A 2 72.52 26.43 -2.02
C SER A 2 71.12 26.73 -2.57
N ILE A 3 70.98 27.76 -3.41
CA ILE A 3 69.72 28.11 -4.10
C ILE A 3 69.17 26.88 -4.87
N LYS A 4 70.05 26.02 -5.39
CA LYS A 4 69.67 24.78 -6.07
C LYS A 4 68.99 23.76 -5.13
N GLU A 5 69.42 23.68 -3.88
CA GLU A 5 68.82 22.78 -2.88
C GLU A 5 67.42 23.28 -2.48
N VAL A 6 67.23 24.59 -2.31
CA VAL A 6 65.92 25.20 -1.98
C VAL A 6 64.89 24.92 -3.09
N ILE A 7 65.30 25.03 -4.35
CA ILE A 7 64.41 24.78 -5.50
C ILE A 7 64.04 23.30 -5.58
N PHE A 8 64.99 22.39 -5.33
CA PHE A 8 64.75 20.95 -5.34
C PHE A 8 63.77 20.51 -4.24
N TYR A 9 63.92 21.03 -3.02
CA TYR A 9 62.98 20.74 -1.91
C TYR A 9 61.58 21.31 -2.17
N LYS A 10 61.47 22.52 -2.73
CA LYS A 10 60.16 23.08 -3.12
C LYS A 10 59.47 22.24 -4.20
N TYR A 11 60.22 21.68 -5.15
CA TYR A 11 59.68 20.82 -6.20
C TYR A 11 59.18 19.47 -5.65
N LEU A 12 59.93 18.86 -4.73
CA LEU A 12 59.51 17.63 -4.05
C LEU A 12 58.22 17.81 -3.24
N ILE A 13 58.13 18.88 -2.44
CA ILE A 13 56.94 19.18 -1.63
C ILE A 13 55.72 19.45 -2.52
N PHE A 14 55.89 20.13 -3.66
CA PHE A 14 54.79 20.37 -4.60
C PHE A 14 54.30 19.09 -5.28
N ASN A 15 55.19 18.16 -5.63
CA ASN A 15 54.81 16.88 -6.23
C ASN A 15 54.10 15.96 -5.21
N ASP A 16 54.52 15.95 -3.94
CA ASP A 16 53.83 15.19 -2.90
C ASP A 16 52.44 15.75 -2.61
N LEU A 17 52.29 17.08 -2.53
CA LEU A 17 50.98 17.72 -2.35
C LEU A 17 50.04 17.47 -3.54
N ALA A 18 50.55 17.52 -4.77
CA ALA A 18 49.76 17.20 -5.95
C ALA A 18 49.30 15.74 -5.98
N THR A 19 50.16 14.81 -5.54
CA THR A 19 49.86 13.37 -5.47
C THR A 19 48.83 13.06 -4.39
N VAL A 20 48.93 13.70 -3.22
CA VAL A 20 47.94 13.61 -2.13
C VAL A 20 46.60 14.21 -2.56
N PHE A 21 46.60 15.35 -3.27
CA PHE A 21 45.38 15.97 -3.76
C PHE A 21 44.69 15.11 -4.84
N LEU A 22 45.45 14.49 -5.75
CA LEU A 22 44.94 13.57 -6.76
C LEU A 22 44.35 12.31 -6.12
N THR A 23 45.05 11.67 -5.18
CA THR A 23 44.55 10.47 -4.49
C THR A 23 43.31 10.76 -3.63
N PHE A 24 43.24 11.91 -2.97
CA PHE A 24 42.06 12.30 -2.20
C PHE A 24 40.82 12.54 -3.10
N ASN A 25 41.01 13.17 -4.27
CA ASN A 25 39.92 13.38 -5.23
C ASN A 25 39.49 12.08 -5.92
N LEU A 26 40.42 11.18 -6.26
CA LEU A 26 40.10 9.85 -6.78
C LEU A 26 39.33 9.01 -5.74
N CYS A 27 39.71 9.06 -4.46
CA CYS A 27 39.00 8.36 -3.39
C CYS A 27 37.58 8.90 -3.20
N LYS A 28 37.38 10.22 -3.23
CA LYS A 28 36.03 10.83 -3.24
C LYS A 28 35.19 10.39 -4.44
N LEU A 29 35.80 10.32 -5.63
CA LEU A 29 35.10 9.92 -6.85
C LEU A 29 34.68 8.45 -6.81
N VAL A 30 35.54 7.57 -6.26
CA VAL A 30 35.26 6.15 -6.07
C VAL A 30 34.18 5.96 -5.00
N LEU A 31 34.26 6.66 -3.87
CA LEU A 31 33.23 6.62 -2.82
C LEU A 31 31.88 7.09 -3.34
N MET A 32 31.82 8.21 -4.07
CA MET A 32 30.57 8.74 -4.65
C MET A 32 29.96 7.77 -5.67
N LYS A 33 30.78 7.12 -6.50
CA LYS A 33 30.31 6.07 -7.43
C LYS A 33 29.80 4.83 -6.68
N LEU A 34 30.47 4.42 -5.61
CA LEU A 34 30.04 3.31 -4.77
C LEU A 34 28.69 3.61 -4.10
N SER A 35 28.50 4.84 -3.61
CA SER A 35 27.22 5.29 -3.04
C SER A 35 26.10 5.26 -4.07
N ILE A 36 26.36 5.71 -5.31
CA ILE A 36 25.37 5.68 -6.39
C ILE A 36 24.99 4.23 -6.75
N VAL A 37 25.96 3.31 -6.80
CA VAL A 37 25.70 1.88 -7.06
C VAL A 37 24.90 1.23 -5.93
N ILE A 38 25.21 1.55 -4.67
CA ILE A 38 24.44 1.05 -3.52
C ILE A 38 23.01 1.61 -3.53
N ILE A 39 22.83 2.90 -3.81
CA ILE A 39 21.50 3.54 -3.90
C ILE A 39 20.68 2.99 -5.09
N THR A 40 21.32 2.73 -6.23
CA THR A 40 20.62 2.10 -7.37
C THR A 40 20.28 0.64 -7.10
N LEU A 41 21.14 -0.11 -6.41
CA LEU A 41 20.83 -1.49 -6.00
C LEU A 41 19.71 -1.56 -4.95
N THR A 42 19.63 -0.61 -4.01
CA THR A 42 18.52 -0.57 -3.04
C THR A 42 17.21 -0.10 -3.65
N LEU A 43 17.24 0.81 -4.64
CA LEU A 43 16.03 1.21 -5.40
C LEU A 43 15.53 0.10 -6.33
N LEU A 44 16.40 -0.78 -6.82
CA LEU A 44 16.05 -1.94 -7.65
C LEU A 44 15.63 -3.18 -6.84
N SER A 45 15.80 -3.18 -5.51
CA SER A 45 15.34 -4.27 -4.62
C SER A 45 13.95 -4.01 -4.02
N CYS A 46 13.21 -3.01 -4.47
CA CYS A 46 11.75 -3.11 -4.44
C CYS A 46 11.38 -4.23 -5.41
N GLY A 47 11.46 -5.47 -4.91
CA GLY A 47 10.77 -6.59 -5.51
C GLY A 47 9.37 -6.11 -5.81
N LYS A 48 8.98 -6.20 -7.07
CA LYS A 48 7.58 -6.32 -7.40
C LYS A 48 7.17 -7.64 -6.78
N ASP A 49 6.80 -7.59 -5.50
CA ASP A 49 6.02 -8.65 -4.90
C ASP A 49 4.76 -8.70 -5.75
N ASP A 50 4.66 -9.75 -6.56
CA ASP A 50 3.41 -10.06 -7.25
C ASP A 50 2.30 -9.97 -6.20
N PRO A 51 1.20 -9.21 -6.44
CA PRO A 51 0.16 -9.03 -5.46
C PRO A 51 -0.29 -10.41 -5.00
N ASN A 52 -0.21 -10.64 -3.69
CA ASN A 52 -0.55 -11.92 -3.08
C ASN A 52 -1.93 -12.35 -3.63
N PRO A 53 -2.03 -13.45 -4.40
CA PRO A 53 -3.32 -13.92 -4.90
C PRO A 53 -4.26 -14.33 -3.76
N SER A 54 -3.73 -14.38 -2.53
CA SER A 54 -4.45 -14.56 -1.29
C SER A 54 -4.99 -13.25 -0.69
N GLY A 55 -4.99 -12.12 -1.38
CA GLY A 55 -5.54 -10.85 -0.86
C GLY A 55 -4.84 -10.33 0.41
N TYR A 56 -5.31 -9.22 0.96
CA TYR A 56 -4.83 -8.69 2.25
C TYR A 56 -5.38 -9.48 3.46
N GLU A 57 -4.73 -9.32 4.62
CA GLU A 57 -5.26 -9.88 5.86
C GLU A 57 -6.55 -9.13 6.27
N TYR A 58 -7.67 -9.85 6.24
CA TYR A 58 -8.97 -9.30 6.61
C TYR A 58 -9.12 -9.13 8.14
N PRO A 59 -9.97 -8.18 8.60
CA PRO A 59 -10.25 -8.02 10.01
C PRO A 59 -10.87 -9.28 10.63
N LYS A 60 -10.67 -9.45 11.94
CA LYS A 60 -11.23 -10.58 12.68
C LYS A 60 -12.74 -10.70 12.45
N GLY A 61 -13.19 -11.90 12.10
CA GLY A 61 -14.59 -12.19 11.81
C GLY A 61 -14.90 -12.31 10.32
N ILE A 62 -13.97 -11.94 9.45
CA ILE A 62 -14.08 -12.16 8.00
C ILE A 62 -13.52 -13.53 7.63
N THR A 63 -14.28 -14.29 6.85
CA THR A 63 -13.88 -15.58 6.27
C THR A 63 -13.94 -15.48 4.76
N VAL A 64 -12.89 -15.91 4.07
CA VAL A 64 -12.89 -15.97 2.60
C VAL A 64 -13.60 -17.23 2.13
N MET A 65 -14.54 -17.06 1.20
CA MET A 65 -15.26 -18.15 0.54
C MET A 65 -14.71 -18.43 -0.87
N ASP A 66 -14.47 -17.40 -1.66
CA ASP A 66 -14.09 -17.51 -3.07
C ASP A 66 -13.19 -16.32 -3.47
N LYS A 67 -12.09 -16.59 -4.19
CA LYS A 67 -11.20 -15.55 -4.76
C LYS A 67 -11.02 -15.66 -6.27
N THR A 68 -11.51 -16.71 -6.91
CA THR A 68 -11.06 -17.10 -8.26
C THR A 68 -12.19 -17.26 -9.26
N SER A 69 -13.43 -17.51 -8.81
CA SER A 69 -14.55 -17.64 -9.72
C SER A 69 -14.80 -16.32 -10.46
N ILE A 70 -15.16 -16.40 -11.73
CA ILE A 70 -15.43 -15.20 -12.55
C ILE A 70 -16.82 -14.67 -12.17
N ASN A 71 -16.89 -13.41 -11.73
CA ASN A 71 -18.16 -12.76 -11.40
C ASN A 71 -18.81 -12.14 -12.66
N ASP A 72 -20.13 -12.22 -12.78
CA ASP A 72 -20.87 -11.56 -13.86
C ASP A 72 -21.10 -10.08 -13.51
N CYS A 73 -20.33 -9.22 -14.15
CA CYS A 73 -20.37 -7.77 -13.91
C CYS A 73 -21.50 -7.05 -14.65
N THR A 74 -22.35 -7.77 -15.38
CA THR A 74 -23.58 -7.21 -15.95
C THR A 74 -24.73 -7.21 -14.94
N LEU A 75 -24.61 -7.98 -13.85
CA LEU A 75 -25.59 -8.00 -12.76
C LEU A 75 -25.62 -6.67 -12.01
N ALA A 76 -26.76 -6.28 -11.47
CA ALA A 76 -26.86 -5.14 -10.55
C ALA A 76 -25.95 -5.33 -9.33
N GLU A 77 -25.38 -4.25 -8.78
CA GLU A 77 -24.43 -4.28 -7.64
C GLU A 77 -24.94 -5.11 -6.46
N CYS A 78 -26.23 -5.02 -6.16
CA CYS A 78 -26.89 -5.70 -5.04
C CYS A 78 -27.64 -6.98 -5.44
N SER A 79 -27.30 -7.57 -6.58
CA SER A 79 -27.90 -8.84 -7.00
C SER A 79 -27.44 -10.00 -6.11
N GLU A 80 -28.39 -10.83 -5.68
CA GLU A 80 -28.12 -12.10 -4.97
C GLU A 80 -27.35 -13.12 -5.82
N GLU A 81 -27.34 -12.94 -7.13
CA GLU A 81 -26.67 -13.83 -8.07
C GLU A 81 -25.16 -13.53 -8.16
N ARG A 82 -24.69 -12.43 -7.55
CA ARG A 82 -23.26 -12.13 -7.47
C ARG A 82 -22.54 -13.11 -6.57
N ILE A 83 -21.27 -13.35 -6.90
CA ILE A 83 -20.42 -14.26 -6.15
C ILE A 83 -20.13 -13.69 -4.76
N VAL A 84 -20.37 -14.51 -3.74
CA VAL A 84 -19.97 -14.22 -2.36
C VAL A 84 -18.47 -14.48 -2.23
N ARG A 85 -17.69 -13.42 -2.05
CA ARG A 85 -16.23 -13.51 -1.86
C ARG A 85 -15.89 -13.78 -0.41
N LEU A 86 -16.55 -13.07 0.51
CA LEU A 86 -16.27 -13.14 1.94
C LEU A 86 -17.57 -13.25 2.76
N ILE A 87 -17.47 -13.81 3.96
CA ILE A 87 -18.52 -13.84 4.98
C ILE A 87 -18.03 -13.08 6.20
N ALA A 88 -18.83 -12.14 6.67
CA ALA A 88 -18.59 -11.37 7.88
C ALA A 88 -19.40 -11.94 9.05
N LYS A 89 -18.73 -12.20 10.18
CA LYS A 89 -19.34 -12.62 11.43
C LYS A 89 -18.74 -11.89 12.62
N ASP A 90 -19.57 -11.18 13.36
CA ASP A 90 -19.24 -10.34 14.52
C ASP A 90 -18.13 -9.32 14.20
N VAL A 91 -18.14 -8.76 13.00
CA VAL A 91 -17.14 -7.82 12.50
C VAL A 91 -17.46 -6.41 13.03
N LYS A 92 -16.46 -5.72 13.59
CA LYS A 92 -16.59 -4.36 14.12
C LYS A 92 -15.99 -3.34 13.16
N GLY A 93 -16.70 -2.24 12.90
CA GLY A 93 -16.15 -1.13 12.12
C GLY A 93 -16.92 0.16 12.31
N VAL A 94 -16.50 1.19 11.57
CA VAL A 94 -17.09 2.52 11.61
C VAL A 94 -17.82 2.77 10.30
N ILE A 95 -19.10 3.14 10.39
CA ILE A 95 -19.89 3.55 9.23
C ILE A 95 -19.33 4.86 8.71
N HIS A 96 -19.11 4.93 7.40
CA HIS A 96 -18.80 6.17 6.71
C HIS A 96 -19.75 6.43 5.54
N LEU A 97 -19.94 7.70 5.18
CA LEU A 97 -20.64 8.11 3.97
C LEU A 97 -19.62 8.47 2.88
N ASP A 98 -19.57 7.68 1.81
CA ASP A 98 -18.95 8.11 0.56
C ASP A 98 -19.84 9.16 -0.09
N THR A 99 -19.41 10.42 -0.03
CA THR A 99 -20.14 11.57 -0.59
C THR A 99 -20.10 11.65 -2.11
N ILE A 100 -19.16 10.96 -2.77
CA ILE A 100 -19.05 10.92 -4.23
C ILE A 100 -20.08 9.94 -4.78
N GLN A 101 -20.16 8.74 -4.19
CA GLN A 101 -21.11 7.72 -4.60
C GLN A 101 -22.49 7.88 -3.92
N ASN A 102 -22.56 8.72 -2.89
CA ASN A 102 -23.71 8.84 -1.99
C ASN A 102 -24.12 7.49 -1.40
N LYS A 103 -23.14 6.72 -0.90
CA LYS A 103 -23.31 5.38 -0.35
C LYS A 103 -22.71 5.29 1.04
N TYR A 104 -23.38 4.56 1.92
CA TYR A 104 -22.80 4.19 3.21
C TYR A 104 -21.96 2.93 3.06
N GLY A 105 -20.85 2.88 3.79
CA GLY A 105 -19.99 1.70 3.87
C GLY A 105 -19.33 1.56 5.24
N VAL A 106 -18.56 0.49 5.39
CA VAL A 106 -17.64 0.30 6.51
C VAL A 106 -16.25 0.08 5.94
N GLY A 107 -15.32 0.94 6.35
CA GLY A 107 -13.96 0.97 5.83
C GLY A 107 -12.96 0.42 6.83
N TYR A 108 -11.95 -0.26 6.33
CA TYR A 108 -10.83 -0.79 7.10
C TYR A 108 -9.52 -0.34 6.49
N LEU A 109 -8.80 0.52 7.22
CA LEU A 109 -7.41 0.79 6.92
C LEU A 109 -6.57 -0.39 7.42
N HIS A 110 -6.14 -1.25 6.49
CA HIS A 110 -5.31 -2.41 6.83
C HIS A 110 -3.84 -2.01 6.98
N SER A 111 -3.34 -1.17 6.08
CA SER A 111 -1.99 -0.60 6.14
C SER A 111 -1.98 0.80 5.52
N PHE A 112 -0.83 1.49 5.52
CA PHE A 112 -0.69 2.78 4.82
C PHE A 112 -1.03 2.66 3.31
N ASP A 113 -0.93 1.46 2.76
CA ASP A 113 -1.00 1.21 1.32
C ASP A 113 -2.18 0.30 0.94
N ALA A 114 -3.06 -0.02 1.89
CA ALA A 114 -4.15 -0.95 1.66
C ALA A 114 -5.41 -0.55 2.43
N TYR A 115 -6.48 -0.39 1.67
CA TYR A 115 -7.79 0.03 2.18
C TYR A 115 -8.86 -0.93 1.68
N ILE A 116 -9.71 -1.39 2.59
CA ILE A 116 -10.77 -2.34 2.28
C ILE A 116 -12.11 -1.70 2.64
N ASP A 117 -12.98 -1.56 1.65
CA ASP A 117 -14.29 -0.93 1.78
C ASP A 117 -15.44 -1.90 1.55
N PHE A 118 -16.44 -1.83 2.42
CA PHE A 118 -17.65 -2.64 2.35
C PHE A 118 -18.87 -1.73 2.21
N TYR A 119 -19.38 -1.54 0.99
CA TYR A 119 -20.55 -0.69 0.75
C TYR A 119 -21.86 -1.42 0.99
N PHE A 120 -22.77 -0.83 1.76
CA PHE A 120 -24.06 -1.46 2.03
C PHE A 120 -24.97 -1.44 0.79
N CYS A 121 -25.62 -2.57 0.54
CA CYS A 121 -26.77 -2.59 -0.38
C CYS A 121 -27.96 -1.83 0.19
N ASP A 122 -28.35 -2.22 1.39
CA ASP A 122 -29.38 -1.59 2.18
C ASP A 122 -28.85 -1.44 3.60
N ILE A 123 -28.88 -0.21 4.10
CA ILE A 123 -28.54 0.08 5.49
C ILE A 123 -29.80 0.60 6.20
N PRO A 124 -30.19 0.04 7.36
CA PRO A 124 -31.35 0.54 8.09
C PRO A 124 -31.16 2.01 8.48
N SER A 125 -32.23 2.79 8.40
CA SER A 125 -32.20 4.26 8.56
C SER A 125 -31.54 4.73 9.86
N GLU A 126 -31.68 3.97 10.94
CA GLU A 126 -31.12 4.26 12.26
C GLU A 126 -29.59 4.08 12.35
N PHE A 127 -28.98 3.51 11.30
CA PHE A 127 -27.55 3.35 11.11
C PHE A 127 -26.98 4.23 9.99
N GLN A 128 -27.79 5.03 9.28
CA GLN A 128 -27.33 5.99 8.26
C GLN A 128 -26.67 7.23 8.89
N VAL A 129 -25.63 7.00 9.69
CA VAL A 129 -24.92 8.02 10.45
C VAL A 129 -23.42 7.83 10.24
N ASP A 130 -22.79 8.83 9.64
CA ASP A 130 -21.35 8.88 9.46
C ASP A 130 -20.62 8.90 10.81
N GLY A 131 -19.56 8.10 10.95
CA GLY A 131 -18.79 7.94 12.18
C GLY A 131 -19.41 7.02 13.23
N LEU A 132 -20.48 6.28 12.92
CA LEU A 132 -21.13 5.38 13.88
C LEU A 132 -20.37 4.04 14.00
N ASP A 133 -19.92 3.73 15.22
CA ASP A 133 -19.35 2.41 15.56
C ASP A 133 -20.42 1.32 15.57
N VAL A 134 -20.19 0.25 14.81
CA VAL A 134 -21.11 -0.86 14.66
C VAL A 134 -20.44 -2.21 14.71
N LYS A 135 -21.24 -3.23 15.00
CA LYS A 135 -20.89 -4.64 14.78
C LYS A 135 -21.92 -5.28 13.86
N PHE A 136 -21.46 -6.01 12.85
CA PHE A 136 -22.32 -6.59 11.84
C PHE A 136 -21.92 -8.01 11.42
N ASP A 137 -22.92 -8.71 10.88
CA ASP A 137 -22.81 -9.98 10.15
C ASP A 137 -23.34 -9.77 8.73
N GLY A 138 -22.79 -10.48 7.75
CA GLY A 138 -23.29 -10.39 6.39
C GLY A 138 -22.45 -11.12 5.36
N LYS A 139 -22.86 -10.97 4.10
CA LYS A 139 -22.16 -11.48 2.92
C LYS A 139 -21.52 -10.32 2.17
N LEU A 140 -20.26 -10.52 1.77
CA LEU A 140 -19.49 -9.56 0.99
C LEU A 140 -19.39 -10.11 -0.44
N LEU A 141 -20.18 -9.51 -1.32
CA LEU A 141 -20.29 -9.85 -2.72
C LEU A 141 -19.20 -9.12 -3.51
N ASP A 142 -18.79 -9.73 -4.61
CA ASP A 142 -17.84 -9.11 -5.53
C ASP A 142 -18.43 -7.83 -6.15
N ALA A 143 -17.67 -6.73 -6.04
CA ALA A 143 -18.05 -5.42 -6.56
C ALA A 143 -17.66 -5.19 -8.03
N CYS A 144 -17.07 -6.18 -8.71
CA CYS A 144 -16.74 -6.13 -10.14
C CYS A 144 -15.73 -5.07 -10.55
N GLY A 145 -14.49 -5.21 -10.07
CA GLY A 145 -13.36 -4.46 -10.62
C GLY A 145 -12.97 -3.21 -9.86
N TYR A 146 -13.48 -3.03 -8.64
CA TYR A 146 -12.93 -2.03 -7.71
C TYR A 146 -11.67 -2.52 -6.99
N TYR A 147 -11.03 -3.59 -7.47
CA TYR A 147 -9.64 -3.81 -7.12
C TYR A 147 -8.82 -2.77 -7.88
N GLN A 148 -8.42 -1.71 -7.20
CA GLN A 148 -7.47 -0.76 -7.75
C GLN A 148 -6.07 -1.18 -7.29
N PRO A 149 -5.25 -1.85 -8.12
CA PRO A 149 -3.88 -2.22 -7.76
C PRO A 149 -2.93 -1.01 -7.74
N VAL A 150 -3.46 0.22 -7.80
CA VAL A 150 -2.66 1.45 -7.81
C VAL A 150 -2.57 1.93 -6.39
N TRP A 151 -1.37 2.10 -5.83
CA TRP A 151 -1.16 2.59 -4.47
C TRP A 151 -2.06 3.82 -4.15
N PRO A 152 -2.94 3.75 -3.13
CA PRO A 152 -3.16 2.62 -2.23
C PRO A 152 -4.02 1.52 -2.85
N ILE A 153 -3.67 0.26 -2.57
CA ILE A 153 -4.49 -0.86 -3.04
C ILE A 153 -5.85 -0.79 -2.34
N GLU A 154 -6.89 -0.64 -3.15
CA GLU A 154 -8.28 -0.62 -2.69
C GLU A 154 -8.96 -1.94 -3.03
N GLU A 155 -9.54 -2.60 -2.03
CA GLU A 155 -10.46 -3.73 -2.22
C GLU A 155 -11.86 -3.27 -1.82
N ILE A 156 -12.78 -3.25 -2.77
CA ILE A 156 -14.17 -2.89 -2.50
C ILE A 156 -15.07 -4.12 -2.66
N TYR A 157 -15.96 -4.31 -1.70
CA TYR A 157 -16.99 -5.34 -1.71
C TYR A 157 -18.37 -4.73 -1.49
N ILE A 158 -19.39 -5.40 -2.00
CA ILE A 158 -20.79 -5.06 -1.73
C ILE A 158 -21.26 -5.87 -0.53
N LEU A 159 -21.62 -5.18 0.55
CA LEU A 159 -22.08 -5.74 1.80
C LEU A 159 -23.59 -5.90 1.79
N LYS A 160 -24.02 -7.16 1.75
CA LYS A 160 -25.38 -7.55 2.11
C LYS A 160 -25.43 -7.92 3.58
N ILE A 161 -26.17 -7.13 4.35
CA ILE A 161 -26.20 -7.23 5.81
C ILE A 161 -27.23 -8.25 6.28
N ASP A 162 -26.82 -9.16 7.16
CA ASP A 162 -27.73 -10.09 7.84
C ASP A 162 -28.11 -9.55 9.22
N LYS A 163 -27.17 -8.90 9.91
CA LYS A 163 -27.36 -8.32 11.24
C LYS A 163 -26.46 -7.12 11.44
N ILE A 164 -26.97 -6.09 12.13
CA ILE A 164 -26.19 -4.93 12.59
C ILE A 164 -26.65 -4.45 13.95
N GLN A 165 -25.71 -3.97 14.75
CA GLN A 165 -25.97 -3.38 16.06
C GLN A 165 -24.95 -2.29 16.36
N LYS A 166 -25.38 -1.30 17.15
CA LYS A 166 -24.50 -0.25 17.69
C LYS A 166 -23.56 -0.88 18.73
N LEU A 167 -22.33 -0.37 18.79
CA LEU A 167 -21.34 -0.76 19.80
C LEU A 167 -21.36 0.15 21.03
#